data_AF-A0A957YRM3-F1
#
_entry.id   AF-A0A957YRM3-F1
#
_cell.length_a   1.000
_cell.length_b   1.000
_cell.length_c   1.000
_cell.angle_alpha   90.00
_cell.angle_beta   90.00
_cell.angle_gamma   90.00
#
_symmetry.space_group_name_H-M   'P 1'
#
loop_
_entity.id
_entity.type
_entity.pdbx_description
1 polymer ?
#
loop_
_entity_poly.entity_id
_entity_poly.type
_entity_poly.pdbx_seq_one_letter_code
_entity_poly.pdbx_strand_id
1 'polypeptide(L)'
;GYLLAGPLADHVFGPAMAVDGPWAATLGWLVGTGPGAGIALMFVCTALCGSTMSLGAYLIPAIRRVEVDLPDYDCPADPPYQAT
;
A
#
# COMPACT_ATOMS: atom_id res chain seq x y z
N GLY A 1 1.04 -15.18 8.12
CA GLY A 1 0.34 -13.98 7.61
C GLY A 1 -1.16 -14.12 7.71
N TYR A 2 -1.76 -14.98 6.89
CA TYR A 2 -3.22 -15.07 6.71
C TYR A 2 -4.02 -15.49 7.95
N LEU A 3 -3.47 -16.36 8.80
CA LEU A 3 -4.19 -16.89 9.98
C LEU A 3 -4.49 -15.85 11.06
N LEU A 4 -3.71 -14.76 11.13
CA LEU A 4 -3.92 -13.68 12.10
C LEU A 4 -4.85 -12.59 11.56
N ALA A 5 -4.93 -12.44 10.23
CA ALA A 5 -5.69 -11.37 9.60
C ALA A 5 -7.20 -11.54 9.78
N GLY A 6 -7.72 -12.77 9.70
CA GLY A 6 -9.15 -13.06 9.89
C GLY A 6 -9.65 -12.71 11.30
N PRO A 7 -9.05 -13.23 12.38
CA PRO A 7 -9.42 -12.87 13.73
C PRO A 7 -9.26 -11.38 14.01
N LEU A 8 -8.21 -10.71 13.51
CA LEU A 8 -8.06 -9.26 13.71
C LEU A 8 -9.14 -8.46 12.97
N ALA A 9 -9.49 -8.86 11.73
CA ALA A 9 -10.55 -8.25 10.95
C ALA A 9 -11.89 -8.33 11.69
N ASP A 10 -12.24 -9.51 12.18
CA ASP A 10 -13.58 -9.77 12.73
C ASP A 10 -13.70 -9.43 14.22
N HIS A 11 -12.64 -9.59 15.03
CA HIS A 11 -12.67 -9.32 16.48
C HIS A 11 -12.08 -7.98 16.91
N VAL A 12 -11.30 -7.29 16.07
CA VAL A 12 -10.75 -5.97 16.42
C VAL A 12 -11.39 -4.90 15.55
N PHE A 13 -11.33 -5.03 14.23
CA PHE A 13 -11.83 -4.01 13.32
C PHE A 13 -13.36 -4.02 13.19
N GLY A 14 -13.99 -5.19 13.17
CA GLY A 14 -15.44 -5.35 13.20
C GLY A 14 -16.12 -4.64 14.38
N PRO A 15 -15.82 -4.99 15.64
CA PRO A 15 -16.41 -4.34 16.81
C PRO A 15 -15.96 -2.88 16.99
N ALA A 16 -14.75 -2.51 16.56
CA ALA A 16 -14.31 -1.11 16.62
C ALA A 16 -15.10 -0.18 15.66
N MET A 17 -15.62 -0.73 14.55
CA MET A 17 -16.46 -0.03 13.56
C MET A 17 -17.96 -0.30 13.69
N ALA A 18 -18.38 -1.07 14.70
CA ALA A 18 -19.79 -1.24 15.03
C ALA A 18 -20.42 0.11 15.43
N VAL A 19 -21.74 0.23 15.40
CA VAL A 19 -22.48 1.50 15.64
C VAL A 19 -22.08 2.20 16.95
N ASP A 20 -21.72 1.46 17.99
CA ASP A 20 -21.22 1.99 19.28
C ASP A 20 -19.71 1.77 19.51
N GLY A 21 -18.97 1.46 18.45
CA GLY A 21 -17.54 1.20 18.51
C GLY A 21 -16.71 2.48 18.71
N PRO A 22 -15.58 2.43 19.43
CA PRO A 22 -14.76 3.60 19.72
C PRO A 22 -14.19 4.28 18.47
N TRP A 23 -14.09 3.57 17.34
CA TRP A 23 -13.56 4.10 16.08
C TRP A 23 -14.66 4.47 15.08
N ALA A 24 -15.90 4.08 15.33
CA ALA A 24 -17.05 4.46 14.50
C ALA A 24 -17.27 5.97 14.50
N ALA A 25 -17.04 6.66 15.63
CA ALA A 25 -17.16 8.11 15.72
C ALA A 25 -16.07 8.88 14.94
N THR A 26 -14.85 8.33 14.82
CA THR A 26 -13.71 9.02 14.19
C THR A 26 -13.45 8.60 12.75
N LEU A 27 -13.74 7.34 12.41
CA LEU A 27 -13.45 6.74 11.09
C LEU A 27 -14.73 6.34 10.34
N GLY A 28 -15.90 6.36 10.99
CA GLY A 28 -17.18 6.08 10.35
C GLY A 28 -17.56 7.10 9.27
N TRP A 29 -17.04 8.33 9.31
CA TRP A 29 -17.24 9.30 8.22
C TRP A 29 -16.46 8.94 6.94
N LEU A 30 -15.35 8.19 7.08
CA LEU A 30 -14.46 7.83 5.98
C LEU A 30 -14.85 6.48 5.37
N VAL A 31 -15.22 5.52 6.21
CA VAL A 31 -15.44 4.12 5.82
C VAL A 31 -16.90 3.68 5.98
N GLY A 32 -17.72 4.45 6.73
CA GLY A 32 -19.05 4.06 7.15
C GLY A 32 -19.06 3.29 8.47
N THR A 33 -20.24 3.13 9.07
CA THR A 33 -20.48 2.32 10.27
C THR A 33 -21.48 1.22 9.91
N GLY A 34 -21.08 -0.06 10.00
CA GLY A 34 -21.95 -1.17 9.63
C GLY A 34 -21.22 -2.42 9.13
N PRO A 35 -21.96 -3.44 8.65
CA PRO A 35 -21.40 -4.69 8.13
C PRO A 35 -20.44 -4.39 6.95
N GLY A 36 -19.20 -4.85 7.06
CA GLY A 36 -18.17 -4.63 6.03
C GLY A 36 -17.27 -3.40 6.23
N ALA A 37 -17.58 -2.51 7.18
CA ALA A 37 -16.73 -1.36 7.50
C ALA A 37 -15.32 -1.77 7.99
N GLY A 38 -15.21 -2.90 8.70
CA GLY A 38 -13.92 -3.46 9.12
C GLY A 38 -12.99 -3.79 7.95
N ILE A 39 -13.51 -4.44 6.90
CA ILE A 39 -12.73 -4.80 5.70
C ILE A 39 -12.33 -3.55 4.92
N ALA A 40 -13.24 -2.58 4.78
CA ALA A 40 -12.94 -1.33 4.09
C ALA A 40 -11.86 -0.53 4.83
N LEU A 41 -11.82 -0.54 6.16
CA LEU A 41 -10.73 0.07 6.93
C LEU A 41 -9.39 -0.64 6.69
N MET A 42 -9.37 -1.97 6.60
CA MET A 42 -8.15 -2.71 6.29
C MET A 42 -7.59 -2.34 4.91
N PHE A 43 -8.45 -2.11 3.92
CA PHE A 43 -8.04 -1.60 2.61
C PHE A 43 -7.42 -0.21 2.70
N VAL A 44 -8.05 0.71 3.43
CA VAL A 44 -7.51 2.07 3.64
C VAL A 44 -6.15 2.00 4.34
N CYS A 45 -6.00 1.19 5.39
CA CYS A 45 -4.72 1.00 6.06
C CYS A 45 -3.65 0.42 5.12
N THR A 46 -4.00 -0.57 4.30
CA THR A 46 -3.07 -1.18 3.35
C THR A 46 -2.64 -0.16 2.29
N ALA A 47 -3.59 0.61 1.76
CA ALA A 47 -3.30 1.68 0.80
C ALA A 47 -2.39 2.74 1.42
N LEU A 48 -2.68 3.20 2.64
CA LEU A 48 -1.86 4.18 3.34
C LEU A 48 -0.43 3.65 3.60
N CYS A 49 -0.30 2.39 4.01
CA CYS A 49 0.99 1.75 4.22
C CYS A 49 1.78 1.64 2.90
N GLY A 50 1.12 1.23 1.82
CA GLY A 50 1.72 1.18 0.48
C GLY A 50 2.14 2.57 -0.02
N SER A 51 1.29 3.59 0.14
CA SER A 51 1.59 4.96 -0.24
C SER A 51 2.74 5.55 0.57
N THR A 52 2.80 5.30 1.87
CA THR A 52 3.91 5.76 2.72
C THR A 52 5.21 5.03 2.41
N MET A 53 5.18 3.72 2.12
CA MET A 53 6.34 2.99 1.61
C MET A 53 6.82 3.53 0.27
N SER A 54 5.90 3.78 -0.67
CA SER A 54 6.22 4.34 -1.99
C SER A 54 6.83 5.74 -1.88
N LEU A 55 6.23 6.60 -1.05
CA LEU A 55 6.75 7.94 -0.79
C LEU A 55 8.12 7.88 -0.11
N GLY A 56 8.28 6.98 0.88
CA GLY A 56 9.56 6.73 1.55
C GLY A 56 10.64 6.26 0.59
N ALA A 57 10.33 5.35 -0.32
CA ALA A 57 11.24 4.90 -1.37
C ALA A 57 11.65 6.05 -2.29
N TYR A 58 10.71 6.91 -2.68
CA TYR A 58 11.01 8.08 -3.52
C TYR A 58 11.91 9.11 -2.82
N LEU A 59 11.85 9.21 -1.49
CA LEU A 59 12.71 10.08 -0.70
C LEU A 59 14.15 9.54 -0.57
N ILE A 60 14.39 8.27 -0.88
CA ILE A 60 15.74 7.69 -0.85
C ILE A 60 16.52 8.22 -2.07
N PRO A 61 17.62 8.97 -1.87
CA PRO A 61 18.37 9.56 -2.98
C PRO A 61 18.95 8.51 -3.93
N ALA A 62 19.28 7.32 -3.44
CA ALA A 62 19.73 6.20 -4.27
C ALA A 62 18.65 5.69 -5.25
N ILE A 63 17.38 5.75 -4.87
CA ILE A 63 16.26 5.39 -5.75
C ILE A 63 15.96 6.56 -6.70
N ARG A 64 15.97 7.79 -6.19
CA ARG A 64 15.71 8.99 -6.98
C ARG A 64 16.79 9.26 -8.04
N ARG A 65 18.04 8.89 -7.78
CA ARG A 65 19.18 9.12 -8.68
C ARG A 65 19.55 7.91 -9.51
N VAL A 66 18.75 6.85 -9.51
CA VAL A 66 19.10 5.61 -10.25
C VAL A 66 19.38 5.88 -11.73
N GLU A 67 18.65 6.81 -12.35
CA GLU A 67 18.82 7.23 -13.75
C GLU A 67 20.09 8.07 -13.98
N VAL A 68 20.60 8.73 -12.93
CA VAL A 68 21.84 9.52 -12.98
C VAL A 68 23.05 8.64 -12.68
N ASP A 69 22.91 7.71 -11.74
CA ASP A 69 23.98 6.83 -11.27
C ASP A 69 24.23 5.68 -12.27
N LEU A 70 23.25 5.32 -13.12
CA LEU A 70 23.38 4.29 -14.15
C LEU A 70 22.94 4.82 -15.55
N PRO A 71 23.81 5.56 -16.25
CA PRO A 71 23.49 6.12 -17.57
C PRO A 71 23.59 5.03 -18.66
N ASP A 72 22.51 4.31 -18.90
CA ASP A 72 22.38 3.34 -19.99
C ASP A 72 21.95 3.99 -21.32
N TYR A 73 21.55 5.26 -21.29
CA TYR A 73 21.08 6.03 -22.46
C TYR A 73 22.18 6.33 -23.49
N ASP A 74 23.47 6.27 -23.11
CA ASP A 74 24.62 6.51 -24.00
C ASP A 74 25.21 5.20 -24.58
N CYS A 75 24.64 4.03 -24.25
CA CYS A 75 25.14 2.77 -24.78
C CYS A 75 24.78 2.66 -26.28
N PRO A 76 25.74 2.53 -27.20
CA PRO A 76 25.45 2.33 -28.61
C PRO A 76 24.56 1.09 -28.76
N ALA A 77 23.44 1.22 -29.48
CA ALA A 77 22.55 0.08 -29.74
C ALA A 77 23.37 -1.08 -30.31
N ASP A 78 23.30 -2.25 -29.67
CA ASP A 78 23.95 -3.44 -30.18
C ASP A 78 23.50 -3.67 -31.64
N PRO A 79 24.43 -4.01 -32.55
CA PRO A 79 24.07 -4.27 -33.92
C PRO A 79 23.00 -5.38 -33.97
N PRO A 80 22.00 -5.27 -34.87
CA PRO A 80 20.89 -6.21 -34.91
C PRO A 80 21.43 -7.64 -35.02
N TYR A 81 21.00 -8.50 -34.08
CA TYR A 81 21.34 -9.92 -34.04
C TYR A 81 21.17 -10.54 -35.43
N GLN A 82 22.29 -10.80 -36.11
CA GLN A 82 22.31 -11.48 -37.39
C GLN A 82 22.15 -12.97 -37.11
N ALA A 83 20.92 -13.47 -37.22
CA ALA A 83 20.66 -14.91 -37.24
C ALA A 83 21.29 -15.49 -38.52
N THR A 84 22.43 -16.16 -38.37
CA THR A 84 23.04 -17.02 -39.41
C THR A 84 22.27 -18.32 -39.56
#